data_AF-A0A7D7N6S3-F1
#
_entry.id   AF-A0A7D7N6S3-F1
#
_cell.length_a   1.000
_cell.length_b   1.000
_cell.length_c   1.000
_cell.angle_alpha   90.00
_cell.angle_beta   90.00
_cell.angle_gamma   90.00
#
_symmetry.space_group_name_H-M   'P 1'
#
loop_
_entity.id
_entity.type
_entity.pdbx_description
1 polymer ?
#
loop_
_entity_poly.entity_id
_entity_poly.type
_entity_poly.pdbx_seq_one_letter_code
_entity_poly.pdbx_strand_id
1 'polypeptide(L)'
;MRPSIIVKAALVFLLLIPTAVPAYAEPLPPAETEKLKELICRGFGGMARDAMQAKLDGNSQQETVQTLQARFLPAATNDYTREIFQKRIENIVGRTFHLMRDMSGDILPASEHPKLAHDYGMLEYQECMKNLVPHPQNSGQ
;
A
#
# COMPACT_ATOMS: atom_id res chain seq x y z
N MET A 1 24.09 -25.96 -36.51
CA MET A 1 23.87 -26.58 -35.19
C MET A 1 25.17 -26.55 -34.40
N ARG A 2 25.25 -25.76 -33.33
CA ARG A 2 25.63 -26.19 -31.97
C ARG A 2 25.73 -24.94 -31.07
N PRO A 3 25.03 -24.93 -29.93
CA PRO A 3 25.15 -23.91 -28.89
C PRO A 3 26.37 -24.24 -28.00
N SER A 4 27.08 -23.24 -27.53
CA SER A 4 28.06 -23.38 -26.42
C SER A 4 27.32 -23.10 -25.12
N ILE A 5 26.87 -24.12 -24.40
CA ILE A 5 27.60 -24.80 -23.30
C ILE A 5 28.11 -23.81 -22.25
N ILE A 6 27.19 -23.55 -21.32
CA ILE A 6 27.36 -23.47 -19.86
C ILE A 6 28.77 -23.81 -19.36
N VAL A 7 29.38 -22.87 -18.63
CA VAL A 7 30.25 -23.22 -17.50
C VAL A 7 29.80 -22.38 -16.30
N LYS A 8 29.11 -23.05 -15.38
CA LYS A 8 28.93 -22.62 -13.99
C LYS A 8 30.20 -22.96 -13.21
N ALA A 9 30.42 -22.16 -12.18
CA ALA A 9 31.34 -22.34 -11.05
C ALA A 9 32.77 -21.80 -11.28
N ALA A 10 33.13 -20.74 -10.57
CA ALA A 10 33.54 -20.85 -9.16
C ALA A 10 33.72 -19.44 -8.58
N LEU A 11 33.13 -19.23 -7.40
CA LEU A 11 33.47 -18.11 -6.53
C LEU A 11 34.95 -18.21 -6.14
N VAL A 12 35.71 -17.15 -6.40
CA VAL A 12 36.93 -16.84 -5.64
C VAL A 12 36.70 -15.50 -4.95
N PHE A 13 36.56 -15.60 -3.63
CA PHE A 13 36.52 -14.50 -2.67
C PHE A 13 37.82 -13.68 -2.79
N LEU A 14 37.74 -12.49 -3.39
CA LEU A 14 38.77 -11.46 -3.26
C LEU A 14 38.31 -10.47 -2.19
N LEU A 15 38.97 -10.55 -1.04
CA LEU A 15 38.88 -9.60 0.06
C LEU A 15 39.49 -8.25 -0.36
N LEU A 16 38.84 -7.16 0.10
CA LEU A 16 39.28 -5.77 0.14
C LEU A 16 39.16 -4.96 -1.17
N ILE A 17 37.94 -4.51 -1.47
CA ILE A 17 37.72 -3.16 -2.04
C ILE A 17 36.76 -2.43 -1.07
N PRO A 18 37.13 -1.27 -0.53
CA PRO A 18 36.21 -0.46 0.25
C PRO A 18 35.14 0.13 -0.68
N THR A 19 33.88 0.04 -0.25
CA THR A 19 32.76 0.89 -0.67
C THR A 19 32.53 1.05 -2.18
N ALA A 20 31.79 0.12 -2.77
CA ALA A 20 30.92 0.44 -3.89
C ALA A 20 29.59 -0.28 -3.70
N VAL A 21 28.76 0.27 -2.80
CA VAL A 21 27.32 0.12 -2.97
C VAL A 21 27.05 0.63 -4.40
N PRO A 22 26.44 -0.14 -5.31
CA PRO A 22 26.01 0.45 -6.56
C PRO A 22 24.94 1.48 -6.18
N ALA A 23 25.34 2.75 -6.11
CA ALA A 23 24.48 3.90 -5.85
C ALA A 23 23.59 4.24 -7.07
N TYR A 24 23.24 3.22 -7.84
CA TYR A 24 22.43 3.32 -9.05
C TYR A 24 21.38 2.20 -9.01
N ALA A 25 20.51 2.23 -8.00
CA ALA A 25 19.12 2.02 -8.38
C ALA A 25 18.76 3.26 -9.19
N GLU A 26 18.81 3.17 -10.53
CA GLU A 26 18.38 4.30 -11.36
C GLU A 26 16.98 4.71 -10.91
N PRO A 27 16.73 6.00 -10.68
CA PRO A 27 15.39 6.48 -10.35
C PRO A 27 14.43 5.95 -11.40
N LEU A 28 13.31 5.36 -10.97
CA LEU A 28 12.28 4.91 -11.89
C LEU A 28 11.89 6.06 -12.83
N PRO A 29 11.67 5.81 -14.13
CA PRO A 29 11.20 6.83 -15.05
C PRO A 29 9.99 7.56 -14.45
N PRO A 30 9.83 8.89 -14.68
CA PRO A 30 8.73 9.64 -14.09
C PRO A 30 7.35 9.02 -14.32
N ALA A 31 7.13 8.45 -15.51
CA ALA A 31 5.89 7.76 -15.87
C ALA A 31 5.65 6.45 -15.07
N GLU A 32 6.71 5.74 -14.70
CA GLU A 32 6.62 4.52 -13.88
C GLU A 32 6.43 4.86 -12.40
N THR A 33 7.06 5.94 -11.93
CA THR A 33 6.86 6.48 -10.59
C THR A 33 5.42 6.94 -10.38
N GLU A 34 4.84 7.67 -11.35
CA GLU A 34 3.44 8.10 -11.27
C GLU A 34 2.47 6.91 -11.31
N LYS A 35 2.71 5.91 -12.17
CA LYS A 35 1.89 4.68 -12.18
C LYS A 35 1.96 3.92 -10.85
N LEU A 36 3.14 3.80 -10.26
CA LEU A 36 3.32 3.15 -8.96
C LEU A 36 2.57 3.92 -7.86
N LYS A 37 2.68 5.25 -7.87
CA LYS A 37 1.96 6.13 -6.97
C LYS A 37 0.44 5.98 -7.11
N GLU A 38 -0.08 6.00 -8.33
CA GLU A 38 -1.50 5.77 -8.60
C GLU A 38 -1.96 4.41 -8.07
N LEU A 39 -1.19 3.33 -8.29
CA LEU A 39 -1.51 2.00 -7.81
C LEU A 39 -1.57 1.93 -6.27
N ILE A 40 -0.56 2.50 -5.60
CA ILE A 40 -0.51 2.55 -4.13
C ILE A 40 -1.71 3.33 -3.58
N CYS A 41 -1.94 4.54 -4.10
CA CYS A 41 -3.03 5.39 -3.64
C CYS A 41 -4.40 4.80 -3.94
N ARG A 42 -4.57 4.09 -5.07
CA ARG A 42 -5.80 3.36 -5.39
C ARG A 42 -6.02 2.20 -4.41
N GLY A 43 -4.95 1.55 -3.96
CA GLY A 43 -5.00 0.57 -2.87
C GLY A 43 -5.51 1.16 -1.56
N PHE A 44 -4.97 2.32 -1.13
CA PHE A 44 -5.40 2.98 0.11
C PHE A 44 -6.83 3.50 0.03
N GLY A 45 -7.22 4.09 -1.09
CA GLY A 45 -8.62 4.47 -1.33
C GLY A 45 -9.57 3.28 -1.29
N GLY A 46 -9.15 2.13 -1.83
CA GLY A 46 -9.89 0.87 -1.75
C GLY A 46 -10.05 0.37 -0.31
N MET A 47 -8.99 0.38 0.49
CA MET A 47 -9.04 0.01 1.92
C MET A 47 -10.00 0.90 2.69
N ALA A 48 -9.96 2.23 2.47
CA ALA A 48 -10.83 3.18 3.15
C ALA A 48 -12.30 3.03 2.76
N ARG A 49 -12.57 2.83 1.47
CA ARG A 49 -13.92 2.50 0.96
C ARG A 49 -14.47 1.26 1.65
N ASP A 50 -13.69 0.18 1.65
CA ASP A 50 -14.15 -1.10 2.17
C ASP A 50 -14.30 -1.05 3.70
N ALA A 51 -13.45 -0.30 4.41
CA ALA A 51 -13.60 -0.05 5.85
C ALA A 51 -14.88 0.75 6.17
N MET A 52 -15.19 1.77 5.37
CA MET A 52 -16.39 2.59 5.54
C MET A 52 -17.64 1.76 5.30
N GLN A 53 -17.66 0.96 4.22
CA GLN A 53 -18.76 0.03 3.94
C GLN A 53 -18.96 -0.95 5.10
N ALA A 54 -17.89 -1.59 5.58
CA ALA A 54 -17.97 -2.54 6.67
C ALA A 54 -18.52 -1.91 7.96
N LYS A 55 -18.10 -0.69 8.30
CA LYS A 55 -18.62 0.06 9.45
C LYS A 55 -20.11 0.38 9.30
N LEU A 56 -20.54 0.81 8.12
CA LEU A 56 -21.94 1.13 7.82
C LEU A 56 -22.83 -0.13 7.84
N ASP A 57 -22.29 -1.27 7.41
CA ASP A 57 -22.99 -2.56 7.44
C ASP A 57 -23.00 -3.21 8.83
N GLY A 58 -22.39 -2.56 9.83
CA GLY A 58 -22.42 -3.00 11.22
C GLY A 58 -21.31 -3.96 11.63
N ASN A 59 -20.31 -4.19 10.79
CA ASN A 59 -19.18 -5.06 11.12
C ASN A 59 -18.32 -4.46 12.24
N SER A 60 -17.67 -5.34 13.01
CA SER A 60 -16.75 -4.90 14.06
C SER A 60 -15.44 -4.37 13.46
N GLN A 61 -14.72 -3.55 14.25
CA GLN A 61 -13.40 -3.05 13.85
C GLN A 61 -12.42 -4.21 13.61
N GLN A 62 -12.44 -5.22 14.50
CA GLN A 62 -11.56 -6.38 14.43
C GLN A 62 -11.83 -7.23 13.17
N GLU A 63 -13.11 -7.51 12.88
CA GLU A 63 -13.51 -8.24 11.67
C GLU A 63 -13.12 -7.48 10.40
N THR A 64 -13.28 -6.16 10.41
CA THR A 64 -12.88 -5.31 9.27
C THR A 64 -11.37 -5.39 9.03
N VAL A 65 -10.55 -5.29 10.09
CA VAL A 65 -9.08 -5.45 9.97
C VAL A 65 -8.74 -6.81 9.36
N GLN A 66 -9.32 -7.90 9.86
CA GLN A 66 -9.04 -9.25 9.36
C GLN A 66 -9.42 -9.40 7.88
N THR A 67 -10.59 -8.88 7.49
CA THR A 67 -11.08 -8.93 6.11
C THR A 67 -10.17 -8.16 5.16
N LEU A 68 -9.76 -6.95 5.55
CA LEU A 68 -8.85 -6.15 4.73
C LEU A 68 -7.45 -6.76 4.69
N GLN A 69 -6.95 -7.33 5.78
CA GLN A 69 -5.67 -8.03 5.76
C GLN A 69 -5.70 -9.23 4.81
N ALA A 70 -6.76 -10.05 4.86
CA ALA A 70 -6.93 -11.19 3.95
C ALA A 70 -6.97 -10.75 2.47
N ARG A 71 -7.56 -9.59 2.19
CA ARG A 71 -7.68 -9.06 0.83
C ARG A 71 -6.42 -8.39 0.30
N PHE A 72 -5.73 -7.60 1.12
CA PHE A 72 -4.66 -6.71 0.66
C PHE A 72 -3.24 -7.19 0.98
N LEU A 73 -3.03 -8.01 2.03
CA LEU A 73 -1.69 -8.55 2.31
C LEU A 73 -1.14 -9.52 1.27
N PRO A 74 -1.96 -10.28 0.50
CA PRO A 74 -1.43 -11.10 -0.60
C PRO A 74 -0.70 -10.29 -1.69
N ALA A 75 -0.93 -8.97 -1.78
CA ALA A 75 -0.21 -8.10 -2.72
C ALA A 75 1.20 -7.73 -2.23
N ALA A 76 1.55 -7.98 -0.96
CA ALA A 76 2.86 -7.70 -0.41
C ALA A 76 3.88 -8.78 -0.84
N THR A 77 4.97 -8.36 -1.49
CA THR A 77 5.98 -9.26 -2.06
C THR A 77 7.06 -9.69 -1.06
N ASN A 78 7.13 -9.05 0.11
CA ASN A 78 8.07 -9.37 1.19
C ASN A 78 7.55 -8.92 2.57
N ASP A 79 8.22 -9.34 3.64
CA ASP A 79 7.81 -9.07 5.02
C ASP A 79 7.76 -7.58 5.35
N TYR A 80 8.69 -6.79 4.82
CA TYR A 80 8.71 -5.33 5.02
C TYR A 80 7.47 -4.65 4.42
N THR A 81 7.13 -4.96 3.16
CA THR A 81 5.92 -4.45 2.51
C THR A 81 4.65 -4.97 3.20
N ARG A 82 4.67 -6.20 3.71
CA ARG A 82 3.55 -6.78 4.47
C ARG A 82 3.30 -6.00 5.75
N GLU A 83 4.34 -5.67 6.50
CA GLU A 83 4.24 -4.86 7.73
C GLU A 83 3.66 -3.47 7.44
N ILE A 84 4.12 -2.81 6.36
CA ILE A 84 3.58 -1.51 5.93
C ILE A 84 2.08 -1.60 5.64
N PHE A 85 1.66 -2.61 4.88
CA PHE A 85 0.24 -2.80 4.56
C PHE A 85 -0.58 -3.13 5.81
N GLN A 86 -0.08 -3.97 6.73
CA GLN A 86 -0.76 -4.24 8.00
C GLN A 86 -1.01 -2.96 8.80
N LYS A 87 0.05 -2.17 9.04
CA LYS A 87 -0.06 -0.89 9.76
C LYS A 87 -1.01 0.08 9.06
N ARG A 88 -0.98 0.12 7.72
CA ARG A 88 -1.86 1.01 6.97
C ARG A 88 -3.33 0.59 7.07
N ILE A 89 -3.61 -0.71 6.98
CA ILE A 89 -4.96 -1.26 7.17
C ILE A 89 -5.48 -0.90 8.57
N GLU A 90 -4.70 -1.17 9.62
CA GLU A 90 -5.09 -0.85 11.00
C GLU A 90 -5.37 0.64 11.20
N ASN A 91 -4.52 1.51 10.64
CA ASN A 91 -4.71 2.96 10.71
C ASN A 91 -5.99 3.40 9.97
N ILE A 92 -6.19 2.95 8.74
CA ILE A 92 -7.39 3.30 7.94
C ILE A 92 -8.66 2.84 8.65
N VAL A 93 -8.67 1.59 9.14
CA VAL A 93 -9.82 1.05 9.86
C VAL A 93 -10.06 1.82 11.16
N GLY A 94 -9.03 2.06 11.96
CA GLY A 94 -9.14 2.82 13.20
C GLY A 94 -9.67 4.23 12.98
N ARG A 95 -9.15 4.96 11.98
CA ARG A 95 -9.65 6.30 11.59
C ARG A 95 -11.11 6.26 11.15
N THR A 96 -11.49 5.27 10.33
CA THR A 96 -12.85 5.13 9.82
C THR A 96 -13.84 4.87 10.95
N PHE A 97 -13.53 3.92 11.83
CA PHE A 97 -14.37 3.56 12.97
C PHE A 97 -14.47 4.69 13.99
N HIS A 98 -13.39 5.47 14.16
CA HIS A 98 -13.41 6.66 15.01
C HIS A 98 -14.26 7.79 14.40
N LEU A 99 -14.10 8.07 13.10
CA LEU A 99 -14.89 9.08 12.39
C LEU A 99 -16.39 8.80 12.47
N MET A 100 -16.77 7.54 12.31
CA MET A 100 -18.15 7.06 12.31
C MET A 100 -18.59 6.55 13.68
N ARG A 101 -17.87 6.88 14.77
CA ARG A 101 -18.17 6.33 16.10
C ARG A 101 -19.59 6.66 16.55
N ASP A 102 -20.04 7.87 16.24
CA ASP A 102 -21.33 8.41 16.66
C ASP A 102 -22.42 8.19 15.59
N MET A 103 -22.07 7.53 14.48
CA MET A 103 -23.00 7.12 13.43
C MET A 103 -23.23 5.60 13.51
N SER A 104 -24.44 5.19 13.93
CA SER A 104 -24.89 3.81 13.72
C SER A 104 -25.32 3.63 12.25
N GLY A 105 -25.13 2.44 11.69
CA GLY A 105 -25.53 2.12 10.32
C GLY A 105 -27.02 2.33 10.07
N ASP A 106 -27.82 2.35 11.13
CA ASP A 106 -29.26 2.57 11.16
C ASP A 106 -29.66 4.05 11.01
N ILE A 107 -28.71 5.00 11.06
CA ILE A 107 -28.97 6.42 10.77
C ILE A 107 -29.05 6.68 9.27
N LEU A 108 -28.30 5.92 8.46
CA LEU A 108 -28.29 6.04 7.02
C LEU A 108 -29.06 4.87 6.39
N PRO A 109 -29.91 5.09 5.38
CA PRO A 109 -30.49 3.99 4.63
C PRO A 109 -29.39 3.11 4.02
N ALA A 110 -29.53 1.79 4.07
CA ALA A 110 -28.56 0.86 3.49
C ALA A 110 -28.27 1.13 2.00
N SER A 111 -29.23 1.71 1.27
CA SER A 111 -29.07 2.14 -0.12
C SER A 111 -28.04 3.26 -0.32
N GLU A 112 -27.73 4.03 0.73
CA GLU A 112 -26.77 5.13 0.68
C GLU A 112 -25.34 4.69 1.04
N HIS A 113 -25.18 3.52 1.68
CA HIS A 113 -23.87 3.04 2.13
C HIS A 113 -22.83 3.00 1.00
N PRO A 114 -23.12 2.44 -0.19
CA PRO A 114 -22.12 2.31 -1.25
C PRO A 114 -21.62 3.66 -1.75
N LYS A 115 -22.50 4.68 -1.78
CA LYS A 115 -22.12 6.03 -2.22
C LYS A 115 -21.22 6.69 -1.18
N LEU A 116 -21.57 6.63 0.11
CA LEU A 116 -20.72 7.21 1.16
C LEU A 116 -19.35 6.50 1.24
N ALA A 117 -19.34 5.18 1.15
CA ALA A 117 -18.11 4.40 1.10
C ALA A 117 -17.24 4.79 -0.11
N HIS A 118 -17.85 4.92 -1.29
CA HIS A 118 -17.15 5.37 -2.51
C HIS A 118 -16.55 6.76 -2.33
N ASP A 119 -17.37 7.73 -1.90
CA ASP A 119 -16.95 9.12 -1.70
C ASP A 119 -15.78 9.20 -0.70
N TYR A 120 -15.85 8.44 0.41
CA TYR A 120 -14.77 8.37 1.39
C TYR A 120 -13.49 7.74 0.83
N GLY A 121 -13.61 6.67 0.05
CA GLY A 121 -12.45 6.06 -0.62
C GLY A 121 -11.78 7.00 -1.62
N MET A 122 -12.55 7.82 -2.33
CA MET A 122 -12.03 8.83 -3.25
C MET A 122 -11.28 9.94 -2.52
N LEU A 123 -11.75 10.35 -1.33
CA LEU A 123 -11.04 11.32 -0.49
C LEU A 123 -9.67 10.79 -0.04
N GLU A 124 -9.60 9.55 0.45
CA GLU A 124 -8.33 8.93 0.86
C GLU A 124 -7.38 8.74 -0.34
N TYR A 125 -7.90 8.38 -1.52
CA TYR A 125 -7.11 8.33 -2.75
C TYR A 125 -6.49 9.69 -3.08
N GLN A 126 -7.31 10.76 -3.09
CA GLN A 126 -6.84 12.10 -3.40
C GLN A 126 -5.82 12.60 -2.39
N GLU A 127 -6.04 12.30 -1.10
CA GLU A 127 -5.11 12.68 -0.04
C GLU A 127 -3.77 11.93 -0.17
N CYS A 128 -3.81 10.64 -0.51
CA CYS A 128 -2.61 9.90 -0.84
C CYS A 128 -1.90 10.52 -2.06
N MET A 129 -2.61 10.84 -3.15
CA MET A 129 -1.98 11.42 -4.34
C MET A 129 -1.30 12.76 -4.06
N LYS A 130 -1.85 13.58 -3.14
CA LYS A 130 -1.22 14.84 -2.71
C LYS A 130 0.04 14.62 -1.88
N ASN A 131 0.01 13.66 -0.97
CA ASN A 131 1.04 13.49 0.06
C ASN A 131 2.09 12.44 -0.27
N LEU A 132 1.84 11.54 -1.23
CA LEU A 132 2.83 10.61 -1.75
C LEU A 132 3.76 11.37 -2.70
N VAL A 133 4.59 12.24 -2.12
CA VAL A 133 5.76 12.81 -2.80
C VAL A 133 6.91 11.84 -2.50
N PRO A 134 7.63 11.32 -3.52
CA PRO A 134 8.87 10.63 -3.25
C PRO A 134 9.79 11.63 -2.56
N HIS A 135 10.19 11.37 -1.32
CA HIS A 135 11.35 12.08 -0.77
C HIS A 135 12.53 11.71 -1.67
N PRO A 136 13.14 12.66 -2.40
CA PRO A 136 14.50 12.42 -2.83
C PRO A 136 15.30 12.29 -1.54
N GLN A 137 15.95 11.15 -1.36
CA GLN A 137 17.08 11.13 -0.46
C GLN A 137 18.06 12.17 -1.00
N ASN A 138 18.17 13.31 -0.32
CA ASN A 138 19.40 14.06 -0.22
C ASN A 138 19.94 13.62 1.15
N SER A 139 20.96 12.78 1.35
CA SER A 139 22.22 12.58 0.62
C SER A 139 22.79 13.86 0.02
N GLY A 140 23.32 14.70 0.91
CA GLY A 140 24.40 15.62 0.61
C GLY A 140 23.99 17.02 0.17
N GLN A 141 23.87 17.92 1.14
CA GLN A 141 24.54 19.21 1.12
C GLN A 141 24.72 19.73 2.55
#